data_AF-A0A355GH92-F1
#
_entry.id   AF-A0A355GH92-F1
#
_cell.length_a   1.000
_cell.length_b   1.000
_cell.length_c   1.000
_cell.angle_alpha   90.00
_cell.angle_beta   90.00
_cell.angle_gamma   90.00
#
_symmetry.space_group_name_H-M   'P 1'
#
loop_
_entity.id
_entity.type
_entity.pdbx_description
1 polymer ?
#
loop_
_entity_poly.entity_id
_entity_poly.type
_entity_poly.pdbx_seq_one_letter_code
_entity_poly.pdbx_strand_id
1 'polypeptide(L)'
;CAGIAFFLASEPIRDFIRLVFKKKYAELRELAAGGAQPNLNGGLIRKTKVPIPPLNEQKRIVAKVDELMALCDALETQQQQRQTVHGQLTT
;
A
#
# COMPACT_ATOMS: atom_id res chain seq x y z
N CYS A 1 16.06 16.83 14.39
CA CYS A 1 16.97 17.01 13.24
C CYS A 1 16.15 17.38 12.01
N ALA A 2 16.48 18.48 11.36
CA ALA A 2 15.69 19.21 10.35
C ALA A 2 15.51 18.50 8.98
N GLY A 3 15.38 17.17 8.95
CA GLY A 3 15.39 16.37 7.71
C GLY A 3 14.04 15.82 7.25
N ILE A 4 12.96 15.94 8.05
CA ILE A 4 11.65 15.36 7.72
C ILE A 4 10.71 16.39 7.04
N ALA A 5 11.10 17.67 7.02
CA ALA A 5 10.24 18.75 6.53
C ALA A 5 10.42 19.14 5.05
N PHE A 6 11.28 18.46 4.28
CA PHE A 6 11.68 18.94 2.94
C PHE A 6 11.41 17.91 1.84
N PHE A 7 10.14 17.68 1.53
CA PHE A 7 9.59 17.73 0.17
C PHE A 7 8.13 17.26 0.22
N LEU A 8 7.24 18.25 0.31
CA LEU A 8 5.88 18.15 -0.23
C LEU A 8 5.99 18.09 -1.78
N ALA A 9 6.67 17.07 -2.31
CA ALA A 9 6.52 16.72 -3.71
C ALA A 9 5.05 16.35 -3.89
N SER A 10 4.35 17.08 -4.77
CA SER A 10 2.91 17.00 -5.07
C SER A 10 2.24 15.72 -4.56
N GLU A 11 1.18 15.81 -3.74
CA GLU A 11 0.42 14.66 -3.18
C GLU A 11 0.38 13.40 -4.08
N PRO A 12 0.11 13.48 -5.41
CA PRO A 12 0.04 12.31 -6.29
C PRO A 12 1.30 11.43 -6.35
N ILE A 13 2.52 12.00 -6.30
CA ILE A 13 3.74 11.19 -6.41
C ILE A 13 3.99 10.39 -5.14
N ARG A 14 3.65 10.96 -3.98
CA ARG A 14 3.76 10.28 -2.68
C ARG A 14 2.83 9.08 -2.62
N ASP A 15 1.59 9.27 -3.02
CA ASP A 15 0.58 8.20 -3.01
C ASP A 15 0.93 7.10 -4.02
N PHE A 16 1.37 7.49 -5.22
CA PHE A 16 1.86 6.54 -6.21
C PHE A 16 3.07 5.74 -5.70
N ILE A 17 4.07 6.40 -5.10
CA ILE A 17 5.23 5.72 -4.51
C ILE A 17 4.77 4.75 -3.42
N ARG A 18 3.82 5.15 -2.55
CA ARG A 18 3.25 4.28 -1.52
C ARG A 18 2.65 3.02 -2.14
N LEU A 19 1.88 3.15 -3.22
CA LEU A 19 1.31 2.00 -3.94
C LEU A 19 2.40 1.08 -4.51
N VAL A 20 3.46 1.63 -5.09
CA VAL A 20 4.58 0.82 -5.62
C VAL A 20 5.27 0.04 -4.51
N PHE A 21 5.56 0.68 -3.37
CA PHE A 21 6.19 -0.02 -2.24
C PHE A 21 5.25 -1.03 -1.57
N LYS A 22 3.94 -0.75 -1.51
CA LYS A 22 2.94 -1.74 -1.07
C LYS A 22 2.95 -2.96 -1.98
N LYS A 23 2.98 -2.77 -3.30
CA LYS A 23 3.09 -3.87 -4.28
C LYS A 23 4.39 -4.67 -4.09
N LYS A 24 5.51 -4.02 -3.87
CA LYS A 24 6.83 -4.65 -3.71
C LYS A 24 7.09 -5.21 -2.31
N TYR A 25 6.15 -5.09 -1.38
CA TYR A 25 6.37 -5.42 0.03
C TYR A 25 6.91 -6.83 0.22
N ALA A 26 6.29 -7.84 -0.40
CA ALA A 26 6.72 -9.23 -0.29
C ALA A 26 8.14 -9.43 -0.82
N GLU A 27 8.44 -8.94 -2.03
CA GLU A 27 9.78 -8.99 -2.64
C GLU A 27 10.84 -8.36 -1.74
N LEU A 28 10.56 -7.16 -1.20
CA LEU A 28 11.48 -6.47 -0.31
C LEU A 28 11.64 -7.22 1.02
N ARG A 29 10.57 -7.84 1.53
CA ARG A 29 10.60 -8.58 2.79
C ARG A 29 11.51 -9.79 2.75
N GLU A 30 11.67 -10.43 1.58
CA GLU A 30 12.62 -11.52 1.34
C GLU A 30 14.08 -11.06 1.36
N LEU A 31 14.34 -9.78 1.05
CA LEU A 31 15.68 -9.19 1.11
C LEU A 31 16.08 -8.79 2.55
N ALA A 32 15.15 -8.84 3.49
CA ALA A 32 15.42 -8.53 4.89
C ALA A 32 16.34 -9.60 5.47
N ALA A 33 17.47 -9.19 6.03
CA ALA A 33 18.47 -10.07 6.60
C ALA A 33 18.63 -9.81 8.11
N GLY A 34 19.03 -10.84 8.85
CA GLY A 34 19.16 -10.81 10.31
C GLY A 34 18.58 -12.09 10.94
N GLY A 35 18.88 -12.33 12.22
CA GLY A 35 18.39 -13.49 12.98
C GLY A 35 16.90 -13.40 13.31
N ALA A 36 16.56 -13.30 14.60
CA ALA A 36 15.16 -13.32 15.05
C ALA A 36 14.28 -12.16 14.52
N GLN A 37 14.89 -11.03 14.13
CA GLN A 37 14.21 -9.87 13.54
C GLN A 37 14.93 -9.42 12.27
N PRO A 38 14.59 -9.98 11.10
CA PRO A 38 15.19 -9.57 9.83
C PRO A 38 14.77 -8.14 9.50
N ASN A 39 15.76 -7.27 9.24
CA ASN A 39 15.55 -5.86 8.99
C ASN A 39 15.94 -5.47 7.56
N LEU A 40 15.14 -4.62 6.95
CA LEU A 40 15.47 -3.94 5.71
C LEU A 40 16.32 -2.71 6.03
N ASN A 41 17.59 -2.72 5.61
CA ASN A 41 18.41 -1.52 5.74
C ASN A 41 18.02 -0.46 4.67
N GLY A 42 18.22 0.82 4.99
CA GLY A 42 17.89 1.92 4.08
C GLY A 42 18.68 1.91 2.77
N GLY A 43 19.83 1.22 2.71
CA GLY A 43 20.60 1.05 1.48
C GLY A 43 19.88 0.19 0.44
N LEU A 44 19.22 -0.89 0.87
CA LEU A 44 18.40 -1.74 0.00
C LEU A 44 17.19 -0.99 -0.55
N ILE A 45 16.52 -0.20 0.30
CA ILE A 45 15.39 0.65 -0.12
C ILE A 45 15.83 1.67 -1.17
N ARG A 46 16.97 2.34 -0.99
CA ARG A 46 17.52 3.29 -1.99
C ARG A 46 17.87 2.67 -3.33
N LYS A 47 18.20 1.36 -3.36
CA LYS A 47 18.47 0.62 -4.60
C LYS A 47 17.21 0.15 -5.32
N THR A 48 16.04 0.27 -4.67
CA THR A 48 14.77 -0.17 -5.26
C THR A 48 14.40 0.74 -6.41
N LYS A 49 14.38 0.19 -7.64
CA LYS A 49 13.94 0.93 -8.82
C LYS A 49 12.43 1.12 -8.77
N VAL A 50 11.99 2.36 -8.92
CA VAL A 50 10.57 2.75 -9.00
C VAL A 50 10.35 3.44 -10.35
N PRO A 51 9.58 2.84 -11.28
CA PRO A 51 9.23 3.52 -12.53
C PRO A 51 8.25 4.66 -12.21
N ILE A 52 8.58 5.88 -12.64
CA ILE A 52 7.74 7.06 -12.40
C ILE A 52 7.07 7.45 -13.73
N PRO A 53 5.76 7.18 -13.90
CA PRO A 53 5.05 7.57 -15.12
C PRO A 53 4.73 9.09 -15.12
N PRO A 54 4.20 9.66 -16.21
CA PRO A 54 3.76 11.06 -16.22
C PRO A 54 2.73 11.38 -15.11
N LEU A 55 2.67 12.62 -14.64
CA LEU A 55 1.85 13.01 -13.49
C LEU A 55 0.37 12.62 -13.61
N ASN A 56 -0.22 12.76 -14.81
CA ASN A 56 -1.61 12.39 -15.05
C ASN A 56 -1.84 10.88 -14.88
N GLU A 57 -0.85 10.07 -15.27
CA GLU A 57 -0.90 8.63 -15.11
C GLU A 57 -0.73 8.22 -13.64
N GLN A 58 0.16 8.89 -12.90
CA GLN A 58 0.28 8.68 -11.45
C GLN A 58 -1.06 8.91 -10.75
N LYS A 59 -1.74 10.03 -11.05
CA LYS A 59 -3.07 10.34 -10.51
C LYS A 59 -4.12 9.30 -10.90
N ARG A 60 -4.15 8.90 -12.17
CA ARG A 60 -5.12 7.91 -12.69
C ARG A 60 -4.96 6.57 -11.98
N ILE A 61 -3.74 6.11 -11.78
CA ILE A 61 -3.44 4.86 -11.09
C ILE A 61 -3.89 4.94 -9.62
N VAL A 62 -3.55 6.01 -8.90
CA VAL A 62 -3.95 6.20 -7.50
C VAL A 62 -5.47 6.17 -7.37
N ALA A 63 -6.17 7.00 -8.15
CA ALA A 63 -7.63 7.07 -8.11
C ALA A 63 -8.30 5.72 -8.40
N LYS A 64 -7.76 4.94 -9.35
CA LYS A 64 -8.34 3.64 -9.68
C LYS A 64 -8.11 2.61 -8.58
N VAL A 65 -6.95 2.63 -7.93
CA VAL A 65 -6.68 1.73 -6.80
C VAL A 65 -7.58 2.09 -5.62
N ASP A 66 -7.76 3.37 -5.31
CA ASP A 66 -8.63 3.81 -4.22
C ASP A 66 -10.09 3.40 -4.46
N GLU A 67 -10.61 3.59 -5.68
CA GLU A 67 -11.95 3.13 -6.08
C GLU A 67 -12.12 1.62 -5.87
N LEU A 68 -11.16 0.81 -6.30
CA LEU A 68 -11.22 -0.64 -6.19
C LEU A 68 -11.11 -1.11 -4.73
N MET A 69 -10.26 -0.49 -3.93
CA MET A 69 -10.15 -0.83 -2.50
C MET A 69 -11.43 -0.49 -1.74
N ALA A 70 -12.05 0.66 -2.03
CA ALA A 70 -13.33 1.03 -1.42
C ALA A 70 -14.45 0.03 -1.79
N LEU A 71 -14.43 -0.50 -3.02
CA LEU A 71 -15.36 -1.56 -3.42
C LEU A 71 -15.12 -2.86 -2.64
N CYS A 72 -13.85 -3.26 -2.44
CA CYS A 72 -13.52 -4.42 -1.62
C CYS A 72 -14.03 -4.25 -0.19
N ASP A 73 -13.77 -3.11 0.45
CA ASP A 73 -14.20 -2.83 1.83
C ASP A 73 -15.73 -2.92 1.96
N ALA A 74 -16.47 -2.40 0.97
CA ALA A 74 -17.93 -2.51 0.92
C ALA A 74 -18.41 -3.97 0.78
N LEU A 75 -17.76 -4.75 -0.08
CA LEU A 75 -18.09 -6.18 -0.28
C LEU A 75 -17.80 -7.01 0.97
N GLU A 76 -16.66 -6.77 1.63
CA GLU A 76 -16.28 -7.43 2.88
C GLU A 76 -17.28 -7.10 4.00
N THR A 77 -17.66 -5.83 4.12
CA THR A 77 -18.70 -5.40 5.08
C THR A 77 -20.02 -6.11 4.83
N GLN A 78 -20.45 -6.19 3.56
CA GLN A 78 -21.69 -6.88 3.20
C GLN A 78 -21.62 -8.39 3.49
N GLN A 79 -20.47 -9.03 3.26
CA GLN A 79 -20.25 -10.44 3.59
C GLN A 79 -20.34 -10.67 5.10
N GLN A 80 -19.69 -9.83 5.90
CA GLN A 80 -19.71 -9.92 7.36
C GLN A 80 -21.14 -9.80 7.91
N GLN A 81 -21.90 -8.82 7.40
CA GLN A 81 -23.31 -8.64 7.79
C GLN A 81 -24.17 -9.86 7.46
N ARG A 82 -24.00 -10.46 6.28
CA ARG A 82 -24.72 -11.68 5.90
C ARG A 82 -24.38 -12.85 6.83
N GLN A 83 -23.10 -13.02 7.17
CA GLN A 83 -22.65 -14.08 8.08
C GLN A 83 -23.22 -13.89 9.48
N THR A 84 -23.25 -12.66 10.00
CA THR A 84 -23.83 -12.38 11.32
C THR A 84 -25.32 -12.65 11.37
N VAL A 85 -26.07 -12.22 10.34
CA VAL A 85 -27.52 -12.46 10.26
C VAL A 85 -27.81 -13.97 10.14
N HIS A 86 -27.06 -14.67 9.30
CA HIS A 86 -27.21 -16.12 9.16
C HIS A 86 -26.95 -16.86 10.48
N GLY A 87 -25.87 -16.51 11.18
CA GLY A 87 -25.55 -17.10 12.49
C GLY A 87 -26.67 -16.92 13.52
N GLN A 88 -27.30 -15.74 13.58
CA GLN A 88 -28.41 -15.44 14.49
C GLN A 88 -29.69 -16.24 14.20
N LEU A 89 -29.93 -16.62 12.94
CA LEU A 89 -31.11 -17.40 12.53
C LEU A 89 -30.94 -18.91 12.78
N THR A 90 -29.70 -19.37 12.95
CA THR A 90 -29.36 -20.79 13.15
C THR A 90 -29.12 -21.20 14.61
N THR A 91 -29.09 -20.23 15.53
CA THR A 91 -29.07 -20.42 17.00
C THR A 91 -30.44 -20.20 17.61
#